data_AF-A0A136PVZ2-F1
#
_entry.id   AF-A0A136PVZ2-F1
#
_cell.length_a   1.000
_cell.length_b   1.000
_cell.length_c   1.000
_cell.angle_alpha   90.00
_cell.angle_beta   90.00
_cell.angle_gamma   90.00
#
_symmetry.space_group_name_H-M   'P 1'
#
loop_
_entity.id
_entity.type
_entity.pdbx_description
1 polymer ?
#
loop_
_entity_poly.entity_id
_entity_poly.type
_entity_poly.pdbx_seq_one_letter_code
_entity_poly.pdbx_strand_id
1 'polypeptide(L)'
;MPTGYREFLAPSYAFWSGALPETDFLARLYDLDELPSHDPRYTTAYQDIVQHRVMNDDWPEEWIFDDPRFGLADSDDRLLRLLAEMLHPAVRTDPAEVARLIGFLNGVLVHDGYELVQVDDISSAPVFASQRIGGGVRGTMKNLIFAAIGPKPEIVLIDAVNNDLRITGNVQNCLMYDRPLPARGLTWAALADWWAEREGMAGAPVREVSSSLYRRLDQSLGVNDAERRVLRTYAERYLRLGPDIPALIPQVYLHYDPHTRSHHPPDAAPLLRQRMDFLMLLPHRVRVVIECDGVQHYVDDEVLPNGRRYANSRRYAEMAAEDRELRLAGYEVYRFGGVDLVEGLATTRRLEDFFDRLAHRHAA
;
A
#
# COMPACT_ATOMS: atom_id res chain seq x y z
N MET A 1 -9.07 28.64 39.73
CA MET A 1 -7.73 29.22 39.51
C MET A 1 -6.71 28.33 40.19
N PRO A 2 -5.58 28.04 39.55
CA PRO A 2 -5.15 26.67 39.24
C PRO A 2 -3.81 26.29 39.88
N THR A 3 -3.53 24.98 39.92
CA THR A 3 -2.20 24.35 39.76
C THR A 3 -2.47 22.84 39.53
N GLY A 4 -2.42 22.26 38.33
CA GLY A 4 -1.41 22.47 37.31
C GLY A 4 -0.04 22.22 37.96
N TYR A 5 0.56 21.05 37.72
CA TYR A 5 1.79 20.51 38.31
C TYR A 5 1.64 19.59 39.54
N ARG A 6 1.51 18.29 39.25
CA ARG A 6 2.42 17.26 39.79
C ARG A 6 3.15 16.66 38.59
N GLU A 7 4.17 17.39 38.14
CA GLU A 7 5.58 17.05 38.32
C GLU A 7 6.13 16.30 37.10
N PHE A 8 6.46 17.11 36.10
CA PHE A 8 7.58 16.84 35.20
C PHE A 8 8.81 16.52 36.07
N LEU A 9 9.23 15.26 36.08
CA LEU A 9 10.61 14.73 36.19
C LEU A 9 10.60 13.24 36.59
N ALA A 10 9.84 12.41 35.87
CA ALA A 10 10.08 10.97 35.72
C ALA A 10 9.27 10.47 34.51
N PRO A 11 9.84 9.73 33.54
CA PRO A 11 9.07 9.15 32.46
C PRO A 11 8.37 7.90 33.00
N SER A 12 7.19 8.05 33.61
CA SER A 12 6.46 6.88 34.10
C SER A 12 4.94 6.89 34.03
N TYR A 13 4.25 8.00 33.72
CA TYR A 13 2.78 7.95 33.55
C TYR A 13 2.29 8.97 32.52
N ALA A 14 2.44 8.66 31.23
CA ALA A 14 1.66 9.32 30.18
C ALA A 14 0.35 8.55 30.04
N PHE A 15 -0.74 9.07 30.60
CA PHE A 15 -2.05 8.40 30.57
C PHE A 15 -2.55 8.26 29.13
N TRP A 16 -3.00 7.07 28.71
CA TRP A 16 -3.19 6.75 27.30
C TRP A 16 -4.15 7.71 26.57
N SER A 17 -5.22 8.18 27.22
CA SER A 17 -6.17 9.15 26.63
C SER A 17 -5.65 10.60 26.55
N GLY A 18 -4.44 10.88 27.05
CA GLY A 18 -3.82 12.20 27.01
C GLY A 18 -4.69 13.26 27.69
N ALA A 19 -5.03 14.32 26.97
CA ALA A 19 -5.87 15.41 27.47
C ALA A 19 -7.38 15.14 27.32
N LEU A 20 -7.78 14.05 26.67
CA LEU A 20 -9.18 13.71 26.47
C LEU A 20 -9.72 12.84 27.62
N PRO A 21 -11.02 12.97 27.94
CA PRO A 21 -11.73 11.93 28.69
C PRO A 21 -11.57 10.55 28.03
N GLU A 22 -11.50 9.49 28.81
CA GLU A 22 -11.37 8.11 28.31
C GLU A 22 -12.44 7.76 27.26
N THR A 23 -13.68 8.19 27.48
CA THR A 23 -14.80 8.02 26.54
C THR A 23 -14.59 8.73 25.21
N ASP A 24 -14.06 9.96 25.25
CA ASP A 24 -13.87 10.80 24.06
C ASP A 24 -12.68 10.30 23.25
N PHE A 25 -11.64 9.78 23.90
CA PHE A 25 -10.55 9.09 23.23
C PHE A 25 -11.06 7.82 22.53
N LEU A 26 -11.75 6.94 23.26
CA LEU A 26 -12.18 5.65 22.73
C LEU A 26 -13.24 5.78 21.64
N ALA A 27 -14.11 6.79 21.69
CA ALA A 27 -15.09 7.10 20.64
C ALA A 27 -14.44 7.42 19.27
N ARG A 28 -13.14 7.73 19.25
CA ARG A 28 -12.37 7.94 18.01
C ARG A 28 -11.98 6.64 17.33
N LEU A 29 -12.02 5.53 18.06
CA LEU A 29 -11.58 4.20 17.62
C LEU A 29 -12.74 3.19 17.57
N TYR A 30 -13.76 3.37 18.41
CA TYR A 30 -14.85 2.43 18.62
C TYR A 30 -16.19 3.14 18.74
N ASP A 31 -17.25 2.47 18.30
CA ASP A 31 -18.63 2.88 18.62
C ASP A 31 -19.02 2.33 19.99
N LEU A 32 -18.87 3.15 21.04
CA LEU A 32 -19.06 2.73 22.43
C LEU A 32 -20.52 2.43 22.79
N ASP A 33 -21.47 2.96 22.02
CA ASP A 33 -22.90 2.72 22.23
C ASP A 33 -23.37 1.39 21.61
N GLU A 34 -22.65 0.89 20.60
CA GLU A 34 -22.90 -0.42 20.00
C GLU A 34 -22.16 -1.56 20.71
N LEU A 35 -21.13 -1.26 21.52
CA LEU A 35 -20.43 -2.25 22.32
C LEU A 35 -21.25 -2.63 23.57
N PRO A 36 -21.42 -3.94 23.86
CA PRO A 36 -22.24 -4.36 24.99
C PRO A 36 -21.58 -4.04 26.33
N SER A 37 -22.42 -3.80 27.32
CA SER A 37 -22.03 -3.74 28.73
C SER A 37 -21.54 -5.11 29.25
N HIS A 38 -20.55 -5.11 30.14
CA HIS A 38 -20.20 -6.27 30.97
C HIS A 38 -20.86 -6.21 32.35
N ASP A 39 -21.45 -5.08 32.72
CA ASP A 39 -22.27 -4.93 33.91
C ASP A 39 -23.77 -5.11 33.55
N PRO A 40 -24.46 -6.09 34.15
CA PRO A 40 -25.87 -6.35 33.84
C PRO A 40 -26.81 -5.17 34.19
N ARG A 41 -26.34 -4.15 34.91
CA ARG A 41 -27.10 -2.93 35.24
C ARG A 41 -27.16 -1.92 34.08
N TYR A 42 -26.26 -2.04 33.11
CA TYR A 42 -26.12 -1.12 31.97
C TYR A 42 -26.28 -1.87 30.64
N THR A 43 -26.43 -1.12 29.56
CA THR A 43 -26.62 -1.65 28.20
C THR A 43 -25.35 -1.56 27.36
N THR A 44 -24.61 -0.46 27.47
CA THR A 44 -23.48 -0.17 26.57
C THR A 44 -22.14 -0.04 27.31
N ALA A 45 -21.05 -0.24 26.59
CA ALA A 45 -19.70 -0.04 27.13
C ALA A 45 -19.46 1.42 27.55
N TYR A 46 -20.07 2.39 26.84
CA TYR A 46 -20.04 3.79 27.26
C TYR A 46 -20.55 3.97 28.70
N GLN A 47 -21.69 3.36 29.02
CA GLN A 47 -22.30 3.45 30.35
C GLN A 47 -21.43 2.81 31.43
N ASP A 48 -20.80 1.67 31.13
CA ASP A 48 -19.83 1.04 32.03
C ASP A 48 -18.67 1.98 32.34
N ILE A 49 -18.05 2.56 31.31
CA ILE A 49 -16.88 3.44 31.47
C ILE A 49 -17.28 4.66 32.31
N VAL A 50 -18.41 5.30 32.03
CA VAL A 50 -18.87 6.45 32.81
C VAL A 50 -19.12 6.06 34.27
N GLN A 51 -19.78 4.94 34.53
CA GLN A 51 -20.04 4.53 35.90
C GLN A 51 -18.76 4.19 36.65
N HIS A 52 -17.87 3.41 36.06
CA HIS A 52 -16.74 2.81 36.75
C HIS A 52 -15.48 3.68 36.75
N ARG A 53 -15.26 4.46 35.69
CA ARG A 53 -14.07 5.34 35.55
C ARG A 53 -14.31 6.78 35.96
N VAL A 54 -15.57 7.25 35.95
CA VAL A 54 -15.89 8.65 36.26
C VAL A 54 -16.67 8.80 37.57
N MET A 55 -17.72 7.99 37.77
CA MET A 55 -18.58 8.14 38.96
C MET A 55 -18.03 7.41 40.18
N ASN A 56 -17.50 6.20 40.00
CA ASN A 56 -16.99 5.37 41.10
C ASN A 56 -15.47 5.41 41.24
N ASP A 57 -14.75 5.53 40.12
CA ASP A 57 -13.29 5.37 40.03
C ASP A 57 -12.81 4.03 40.65
N ASP A 58 -13.45 2.92 40.23
CA ASP A 58 -13.27 1.59 40.82
C ASP A 58 -12.65 0.55 39.87
N TRP A 59 -12.21 0.96 38.67
CA TRP A 59 -11.39 0.13 37.76
C TRP A 59 -9.92 0.54 37.77
N PRO A 60 -8.97 -0.34 37.38
CA PRO A 60 -7.56 0.02 37.19
C PRO A 60 -7.34 1.10 36.11
N GLU A 61 -6.18 1.76 36.08
CA GLU A 61 -5.85 2.76 35.05
C GLU A 61 -5.62 2.12 33.66
N GLU A 62 -5.14 0.88 33.66
CA GLU A 62 -4.79 0.06 32.52
C GLU A 62 -5.92 -0.86 32.05
N TRP A 63 -7.14 -0.72 32.60
CA TRP A 63 -8.28 -1.61 32.38
C TRP A 63 -8.55 -1.92 30.89
N ILE A 64 -8.29 -0.95 30.01
CA ILE A 64 -8.54 -1.04 28.58
C ILE A 64 -7.71 -2.15 27.91
N PHE A 65 -6.53 -2.48 28.44
CA PHE A 65 -5.66 -3.51 27.88
C PHE A 65 -6.16 -4.93 28.15
N ASP A 66 -7.00 -5.10 29.18
CA ASP A 66 -7.54 -6.41 29.59
C ASP A 66 -9.02 -6.59 29.18
N ASP A 67 -9.69 -5.54 28.71
CA ASP A 67 -11.10 -5.61 28.32
C ASP A 67 -11.28 -6.22 26.92
N PRO A 68 -11.89 -7.42 26.80
CA PRO A 68 -12.00 -8.14 25.53
C PRO A 68 -12.90 -7.44 24.51
N ARG A 69 -13.75 -6.47 24.91
CA ARG A 69 -14.58 -5.69 23.97
C ARG A 69 -13.73 -4.91 22.98
N PHE A 70 -12.56 -4.46 23.42
CA PHE A 70 -11.63 -3.67 22.60
C PHE A 70 -10.63 -4.54 21.86
N GLY A 71 -10.38 -5.77 22.34
CA GLY A 71 -9.60 -6.80 21.66
C GLY A 71 -8.13 -6.40 21.42
N LEU A 72 -7.55 -5.62 22.34
CA LEU A 72 -6.16 -5.15 22.24
C LEU A 72 -5.15 -6.28 22.43
N ALA A 73 -5.47 -7.27 23.25
CA ALA A 73 -4.63 -8.45 23.47
C ALA A 73 -4.64 -9.44 22.30
N ASP A 74 -5.69 -9.42 21.47
CA ASP A 74 -5.91 -10.43 20.42
C ASP A 74 -5.65 -9.89 19.00
N SER A 75 -5.35 -8.59 18.84
CA SER A 75 -5.22 -7.95 17.53
C SER A 75 -4.13 -6.87 17.50
N ASP A 76 -3.04 -7.15 16.77
CA ASP A 76 -1.99 -6.18 16.46
C ASP A 76 -2.55 -4.89 15.86
N ASP A 77 -3.44 -4.96 14.87
CA ASP A 77 -4.02 -3.78 14.21
C ASP A 77 -4.78 -2.89 15.21
N ARG A 78 -5.57 -3.47 16.11
CA ARG A 78 -6.29 -2.68 17.14
C ARG A 78 -5.35 -2.04 18.14
N LEU A 79 -4.36 -2.80 18.63
CA LEU A 79 -3.34 -2.28 19.52
C LEU A 79 -2.55 -1.14 18.86
N LEU A 80 -2.05 -1.35 17.65
CA LEU A 80 -1.25 -0.37 16.91
C LEU A 80 -2.05 0.89 16.59
N ARG A 81 -3.35 0.78 16.26
CA ARG A 81 -4.24 1.95 16.09
C ARG A 81 -4.41 2.72 17.38
N LEU A 82 -4.61 2.05 18.52
CA LEU A 82 -4.68 2.72 19.81
C LEU A 82 -3.37 3.44 20.16
N LEU A 83 -2.23 2.78 19.96
CA LEU A 83 -0.91 3.39 20.19
C LEU A 83 -0.65 4.58 19.27
N ALA A 84 -1.08 4.54 18.02
CA ALA A 84 -1.02 5.67 17.09
C ALA A 84 -1.94 6.81 17.53
N GLU A 85 -3.17 6.49 17.96
CA GLU A 85 -4.15 7.48 18.41
C GLU A 85 -3.71 8.20 19.69
N MET A 86 -2.97 7.52 20.58
CA MET A 86 -2.32 8.18 21.72
C MET A 86 -1.47 9.39 21.29
N LEU A 87 -0.87 9.36 20.10
CA LEU A 87 -0.02 10.44 19.58
C LEU A 87 -0.78 11.50 18.79
N HIS A 88 -2.09 11.32 18.56
CA HIS A 88 -2.86 12.21 17.69
C HIS A 88 -2.92 13.64 18.26
N PRO A 89 -2.86 14.70 17.43
CA PRO A 89 -2.87 16.11 17.89
C PRO A 89 -4.06 16.53 18.75
N ALA A 90 -5.20 15.84 18.61
CA ALA A 90 -6.39 16.04 19.46
C ALA A 90 -6.23 15.45 20.87
N VAL A 91 -5.33 14.46 21.03
CA VAL A 91 -5.08 13.73 22.28
C VAL A 91 -3.92 14.35 23.03
N ARG A 92 -2.84 14.73 22.31
CA ARG A 92 -1.63 15.33 22.87
C ARG A 92 -1.16 16.50 22.02
N THR A 93 -0.90 17.62 22.69
CA THR A 93 -0.49 18.87 22.03
C THR A 93 0.96 19.28 22.33
N ASP A 94 1.63 18.67 23.33
CA ASP A 94 3.04 18.93 23.64
C ASP A 94 3.95 18.12 22.68
N PRO A 95 4.68 18.79 21.76
CA PRO A 95 5.57 18.08 20.82
C PRO A 95 6.70 17.33 21.53
N ALA A 96 7.15 17.80 22.69
CA ALA A 96 8.20 17.14 23.46
C ALA A 96 7.67 15.84 24.10
N GLU A 97 6.41 15.82 24.55
CA GLU A 97 5.75 14.61 25.02
C GLU A 97 5.60 13.59 23.90
N VAL A 98 5.06 14.02 22.74
CA VAL A 98 4.90 13.18 21.56
C VAL A 98 6.23 12.58 21.14
N ALA A 99 7.31 13.38 21.10
CA ALA A 99 8.65 12.93 20.75
C ALA A 99 9.25 11.91 21.74
N ARG A 100 8.94 12.01 23.04
CA ARG A 100 9.35 11.01 24.04
C ARG A 100 8.56 9.72 23.88
N LEU A 101 7.23 9.83 23.71
CA LEU A 101 6.34 8.69 23.62
C LEU A 101 6.60 7.88 22.34
N ILE A 102 6.79 8.54 21.19
CA ILE A 102 7.17 7.85 19.95
C ILE A 102 8.51 7.12 20.11
N GLY A 103 9.50 7.73 20.77
CA GLY A 103 10.79 7.10 21.03
C GLY A 103 10.68 5.86 21.92
N PHE A 104 9.84 5.92 22.95
CA PHE A 104 9.54 4.77 23.81
C PHE A 104 8.79 3.67 23.04
N LEU A 105 7.68 4.00 22.37
CA LEU A 105 6.85 3.05 21.64
C LEU A 105 7.65 2.34 20.55
N ASN A 106 8.39 3.09 19.72
CA ASN A 106 9.24 2.49 18.68
C ASN A 106 10.41 1.70 19.27
N GLY A 107 10.89 2.05 20.46
CA GLY A 107 11.89 1.27 21.19
C GLY A 107 11.40 -0.11 21.62
N VAL A 108 10.08 -0.29 21.80
CA VAL A 108 9.46 -1.58 22.12
C VAL A 108 9.00 -2.29 20.83
N LEU A 109 8.21 -1.62 20.00
CA LEU A 109 7.60 -2.17 18.78
C LEU A 109 8.63 -2.73 17.79
N VAL A 110 9.86 -2.20 17.79
CA VAL A 110 10.94 -2.69 16.93
C VAL A 110 11.23 -4.17 17.15
N HIS A 111 11.04 -4.68 18.37
CA HIS A 111 11.26 -6.09 18.71
C HIS A 111 10.18 -6.99 18.12
N ASP A 112 9.00 -6.45 17.83
CA ASP A 112 7.86 -7.13 17.21
C ASP A 112 7.77 -6.85 15.69
N GLY A 113 8.75 -6.11 15.14
CA GLY A 113 8.83 -5.80 13.72
C GLY A 113 7.87 -4.70 13.28
N TYR A 114 7.46 -3.80 14.18
CA TYR A 114 6.65 -2.63 13.85
C TYR A 114 7.32 -1.33 14.27
N GLU A 115 6.96 -0.24 13.60
CA GLU A 115 7.29 1.12 14.01
C GLU A 115 6.10 2.03 13.70
N LEU A 116 5.90 3.05 14.53
CA LEU A 116 5.03 4.18 14.25
C LEU A 116 5.83 5.22 13.47
N VAL A 117 5.34 5.60 12.29
CA VAL A 117 5.93 6.64 11.46
C VAL A 117 4.95 7.78 11.25
N GLN A 118 5.48 8.99 11.10
CA GLN A 118 4.65 10.12 10.69
C GLN A 118 4.12 9.87 9.27
N VAL A 119 2.81 9.94 9.11
CA VAL A 119 2.11 9.74 7.82
C VAL A 119 1.42 10.99 7.33
N ASP A 120 1.13 11.94 8.21
CA ASP A 120 0.46 13.20 7.89
C ASP A 120 0.79 14.28 8.95
N ASP A 121 0.20 15.46 8.82
CA ASP A 121 0.16 16.49 9.86
C ASP A 121 -1.17 17.28 9.87
N ILE A 122 -1.57 17.75 11.05
CA ILE A 122 -2.72 18.64 11.26
C ILE A 122 -2.20 19.94 11.86
N SER A 123 -2.24 21.02 11.09
CA SER A 123 -1.69 22.32 11.53
C SER A 123 -0.24 22.20 12.01
N SER A 124 0.59 21.46 11.25
CA SER A 124 1.99 21.16 11.58
C SER A 124 2.22 20.25 12.80
N ALA A 125 1.16 19.71 13.41
CA ALA A 125 1.27 18.68 14.43
C ALA A 125 1.24 17.28 13.76
N PRO A 126 2.24 16.41 14.02
CA PRO A 126 2.39 15.15 13.30
C PRO A 126 1.25 14.16 13.61
N VAL A 127 0.82 13.42 12.59
CA VAL A 127 -0.08 12.27 12.70
C VAL A 127 0.71 11.01 12.37
N PHE A 128 0.58 9.98 13.21
CA PHE A 128 1.35 8.74 13.10
C PHE A 128 0.46 7.56 12.70
N ALA A 129 1.06 6.57 12.05
CA ALA A 129 0.46 5.25 11.85
C ALA A 129 1.55 4.17 11.96
N SER A 130 1.15 2.95 12.27
CA SER A 130 2.05 1.80 12.31
C SER A 130 2.43 1.32 10.91
N GLN A 131 3.66 0.82 10.79
CA GLN A 131 4.13 0.05 9.65
C GLN A 131 5.05 -1.08 10.11
N ARG A 132 5.17 -2.13 9.29
CA ARG A 132 6.14 -3.20 9.55
C ARG A 132 7.56 -2.75 9.23
N ILE A 133 8.48 -2.96 10.16
CA ILE A 133 9.91 -2.76 9.96
C ILE A 133 10.43 -3.84 9.02
N GLY A 134 11.07 -3.40 7.93
CA GLY A 134 11.61 -4.32 6.91
C GLY A 134 10.55 -4.98 6.03
N GLY A 135 9.26 -4.65 6.22
CA GLY A 135 8.19 -5.02 5.30
C GLY A 135 8.07 -3.97 4.20
N GLY A 136 8.21 -4.39 2.94
CA GLY A 136 7.93 -3.54 1.79
C GLY A 136 9.09 -2.64 1.35
N VAL A 137 8.82 -1.81 0.34
CA VAL A 137 9.84 -1.02 -0.36
C VAL A 137 10.09 0.29 0.37
N ARG A 138 11.36 0.64 0.61
CA ARG A 138 11.78 1.86 1.32
C ARG A 138 11.47 3.13 0.51
N GLY A 139 11.16 4.22 1.23
CA GLY A 139 10.91 5.55 0.69
C GLY A 139 9.45 5.82 0.31
N THR A 140 9.13 7.09 0.06
CA THR A 140 7.80 7.51 -0.42
C THR A 140 7.68 7.35 -1.94
N MET A 141 6.49 7.03 -2.42
CA MET A 141 6.23 7.07 -3.86
C MET A 141 6.08 8.54 -4.27
N LYS A 142 6.92 8.99 -5.20
CA LYS A 142 6.81 10.33 -5.79
C LYS A 142 5.88 10.32 -7.00
N ASN A 143 6.22 9.49 -7.99
CA ASN A 143 5.49 9.37 -9.24
C ASN A 143 5.36 7.90 -9.62
N LEU A 144 4.24 7.54 -10.24
CA LEU A 144 4.00 6.23 -10.84
C LEU A 144 3.74 6.40 -12.33
N ILE A 145 4.66 5.90 -13.17
CA ILE A 145 4.54 5.97 -14.64
C ILE A 145 4.16 4.59 -15.15
N PHE A 146 3.04 4.48 -15.85
CA PHE A 146 2.44 3.20 -16.19
C PHE A 146 1.59 3.24 -17.46
N ALA A 147 1.07 2.07 -17.86
CA ALA A 147 0.14 1.91 -18.97
C ALA A 147 0.60 2.59 -20.27
N ALA A 148 1.88 2.46 -20.64
CA ALA A 148 2.40 3.05 -21.87
C ALA A 148 1.84 2.36 -23.14
N ILE A 149 1.35 3.16 -24.08
CA ILE A 149 0.83 2.77 -25.39
C ILE A 149 1.80 3.29 -26.46
N GLY A 150 2.44 2.39 -27.21
CA GLY A 150 3.33 2.79 -28.30
C GLY A 150 4.75 3.17 -27.83
N PRO A 151 5.42 4.17 -28.44
CA PRO A 151 6.82 4.46 -28.17
C PRO A 151 7.05 4.94 -26.73
N LYS A 152 8.26 4.68 -26.22
CA LYS A 152 8.70 5.07 -24.88
C LYS A 152 8.43 6.56 -24.63
N PRO A 153 7.90 6.94 -23.45
CA PRO A 153 7.72 8.35 -23.11
C PRO A 153 9.06 9.07 -23.02
N GLU A 154 9.11 10.35 -23.37
CA GLU A 154 10.27 11.21 -23.14
C GLU A 154 10.04 11.99 -21.85
N ILE A 155 10.93 11.80 -20.86
CA ILE A 155 10.78 12.36 -19.52
C ILE A 155 12.01 13.19 -19.19
N VAL A 156 11.79 14.39 -18.67
CA VAL A 156 12.83 15.28 -18.17
C VAL A 156 12.60 15.60 -16.70
N LEU A 157 13.68 15.82 -15.97
CA LEU A 157 13.64 16.45 -14.65
C LEU A 157 13.53 17.96 -14.86
N ILE A 158 12.42 18.55 -14.45
CA ILE A 158 12.25 20.01 -14.46
C ILE A 158 12.80 20.63 -13.17
N ASP A 159 12.82 19.85 -12.07
CA ASP A 159 13.53 20.15 -10.84
C ASP A 159 14.28 18.90 -10.37
N ALA A 160 15.60 18.90 -10.54
CA ALA A 160 16.44 17.77 -10.17
C ALA A 160 16.64 17.66 -8.64
N VAL A 161 16.46 18.76 -7.89
CA VAL A 161 16.62 18.75 -6.43
C VAL A 161 15.42 18.07 -5.80
N ASN A 162 14.22 18.44 -6.24
CA ASN A 162 12.97 17.88 -5.74
C ASN A 162 12.56 16.57 -6.43
N ASN A 163 13.21 16.24 -7.55
CA ASN A 163 12.88 15.13 -8.44
C ASN A 163 11.52 15.28 -9.13
N ASP A 164 11.21 16.50 -9.58
CA ASP A 164 9.99 16.78 -10.31
C ASP A 164 10.17 16.38 -11.77
N LEU A 165 9.37 15.40 -12.20
CA LEU A 165 9.40 14.83 -13.54
C LEU A 165 8.31 15.45 -14.40
N ARG A 166 8.63 15.66 -15.67
CA ARG A 166 7.64 16.02 -16.69
C ARG A 166 7.83 15.17 -17.93
N ILE A 167 6.73 14.63 -18.45
CA ILE A 167 6.71 13.98 -19.75
C ILE A 167 6.67 15.08 -20.82
N THR A 168 7.68 15.16 -21.67
CA THR A 168 7.83 16.21 -22.70
C THR A 168 7.45 15.74 -24.09
N GLY A 169 7.60 14.44 -24.35
CA GLY A 169 7.27 13.81 -25.63
C GLY A 169 6.48 12.53 -25.36
N ASN A 170 5.58 12.18 -26.28
CA ASN A 170 4.70 11.02 -26.14
C ASN A 170 3.81 11.07 -24.87
N VAL A 171 3.38 12.27 -24.44
CA VAL A 171 2.58 12.48 -23.21
C VAL A 171 1.30 11.65 -23.18
N GLN A 172 0.66 11.47 -24.34
CA GLN A 172 -0.58 10.68 -24.48
C GLN A 172 -0.34 9.17 -24.29
N ASN A 173 0.91 8.73 -24.42
CA ASN A 173 1.25 7.32 -24.49
C ASN A 173 1.29 6.71 -23.11
N CYS A 174 1.73 7.40 -22.07
CA CYS A 174 1.77 6.86 -20.71
C CYS A 174 0.88 7.63 -19.75
N LEU A 175 0.61 7.00 -18.61
CA LEU A 175 -0.05 7.61 -17.47
C LEU A 175 0.99 7.94 -16.41
N MET A 176 0.83 9.09 -15.73
CA MET A 176 1.65 9.50 -14.60
C MET A 176 0.72 9.83 -13.44
N TYR A 177 0.64 8.93 -12.47
CA TYR A 177 -0.04 9.18 -11.21
C TYR A 177 0.92 9.94 -10.28
N ASP A 178 0.48 11.12 -9.86
CA ASP A 178 1.26 12.17 -9.20
C ASP A 178 0.69 12.58 -7.84
N ARG A 179 -0.37 11.89 -7.37
CA ARG A 179 -0.92 12.10 -6.04
C ARG A 179 -0.12 11.34 -4.98
N PRO A 180 -0.07 11.83 -3.72
CA PRO A 180 0.48 11.07 -2.60
C PRO A 180 -0.18 9.70 -2.46
N LEU A 181 0.61 8.69 -2.07
CA LEU A 181 0.09 7.34 -1.80
C LEU A 181 -0.51 7.29 -0.39
N PRO A 182 -1.82 6.97 -0.23
CA PRO A 182 -2.42 6.82 1.09
C PRO A 182 -1.83 5.64 1.89
N ALA A 183 -1.96 5.68 3.22
CA ALA A 183 -1.49 4.58 4.10
C ALA A 183 -2.14 3.22 3.76
N ARG A 184 -3.37 3.24 3.24
CA ARG A 184 -4.11 2.06 2.75
C ARG A 184 -3.66 1.54 1.38
N GLY A 185 -2.60 2.11 0.80
CA GLY A 185 -2.17 1.81 -0.57
C GLY A 185 -3.01 2.49 -1.64
N LEU A 186 -2.82 2.09 -2.90
CA LEU A 186 -3.56 2.62 -4.05
C LEU A 186 -4.72 1.68 -4.37
N THR A 187 -5.94 2.09 -4.04
CA THR A 187 -7.17 1.34 -4.34
C THR A 187 -7.67 1.64 -5.76
N TRP A 188 -8.55 0.77 -6.28
CA TRP A 188 -9.21 1.03 -7.55
C TRP A 188 -10.05 2.31 -7.52
N ALA A 189 -10.76 2.58 -6.42
CA ALA A 189 -11.49 3.82 -6.18
C ALA A 189 -10.59 5.05 -6.31
N ALA A 190 -9.46 5.07 -5.60
CA ALA A 190 -8.52 6.19 -5.65
C ALA A 190 -7.92 6.41 -7.05
N LEU A 191 -7.63 5.32 -7.77
CA LEU A 191 -7.14 5.40 -9.14
C LEU A 191 -8.23 5.89 -10.12
N ALA A 192 -9.48 5.46 -9.94
CA ALA A 192 -10.62 5.90 -10.72
C ALA A 192 -10.95 7.38 -10.47
N ASP A 193 -10.86 7.85 -9.23
CA ASP A 193 -11.06 9.26 -8.87
C ASP A 193 -9.97 10.16 -9.48
N TRP A 194 -8.71 9.69 -9.47
CA TRP A 194 -7.62 10.36 -10.18
C TRP A 194 -7.86 10.40 -11.69
N TRP A 195 -8.31 9.30 -12.28
CA TRP A 195 -8.65 9.22 -13.68
C TRP A 195 -9.79 10.17 -14.06
N ALA A 196 -10.83 10.26 -13.22
CA ALA A 196 -11.97 11.14 -13.44
C ALA A 196 -11.57 12.61 -13.48
N GLU A 197 -10.70 13.06 -12.55
CA GLU A 197 -10.20 14.43 -12.57
C GLU A 197 -9.38 14.70 -13.84
N ARG A 198 -8.44 13.80 -14.16
CA ARG A 198 -7.55 13.94 -15.32
C ARG A 198 -8.30 14.05 -16.65
N GLU A 199 -9.34 13.24 -16.83
CA GLU A 199 -10.13 13.19 -18.07
C GLU A 199 -11.33 14.14 -18.07
N GLY A 200 -11.50 14.96 -17.03
CA GLY A 200 -12.66 15.87 -16.92
C GLY A 200 -14.00 15.14 -16.77
N MET A 201 -13.98 13.93 -16.20
CA MET A 201 -15.16 13.11 -15.91
C MET A 201 -15.66 13.28 -14.46
N ALA A 202 -15.26 14.34 -13.77
CA ALA A 202 -15.73 14.64 -12.41
C ALA A 202 -17.26 14.82 -12.42
N GLY A 203 -17.99 13.94 -11.73
CA GLY A 203 -19.45 13.90 -11.69
C GLY A 203 -20.10 12.91 -12.67
N ALA A 204 -19.33 12.24 -13.53
CA ALA A 204 -19.83 11.11 -14.30
C ALA A 204 -20.14 9.90 -13.39
N PRO A 205 -21.05 8.99 -13.80
CA PRO A 205 -21.32 7.78 -13.03
C PRO A 205 -20.06 6.95 -12.79
N VAL A 206 -19.87 6.44 -11.57
CA VAL A 206 -18.68 5.64 -11.16
C VAL A 206 -18.38 4.49 -12.13
N ARG A 207 -19.43 3.84 -12.66
CA ARG A 207 -19.31 2.76 -13.65
C ARG A 207 -18.70 3.24 -14.97
N GLU A 208 -19.03 4.44 -15.41
CA GLU A 208 -18.53 5.02 -16.65
C GLU A 208 -17.04 5.36 -16.52
N VAL A 209 -16.66 6.02 -15.41
CA VAL A 209 -15.27 6.32 -15.06
C VAL A 209 -14.45 5.03 -14.99
N SER A 210 -14.94 4.03 -14.26
CA SER A 210 -14.25 2.73 -14.11
C SER A 210 -14.09 2.00 -15.44
N SER A 211 -15.12 2.03 -16.31
CA SER A 211 -15.04 1.41 -17.63
C SER A 211 -14.06 2.14 -18.56
N SER A 212 -14.01 3.47 -18.48
CA SER A 212 -13.06 4.31 -19.21
C SER A 212 -11.62 4.02 -18.78
N LEU A 213 -11.35 3.99 -17.47
CA LEU A 213 -10.06 3.63 -16.90
C LEU A 213 -9.65 2.21 -17.32
N TYR A 214 -10.51 1.20 -17.11
CA TYR A 214 -10.21 -0.18 -17.50
C TYR A 214 -9.83 -0.30 -18.98
N ARG A 215 -10.56 0.36 -19.88
CA ARG A 215 -10.26 0.37 -21.31
C ARG A 215 -8.88 0.96 -21.59
N ARG A 216 -8.51 2.05 -20.90
CA ARG A 216 -7.18 2.68 -21.04
C ARG A 216 -6.06 1.78 -20.54
N LEU A 217 -6.28 1.04 -19.44
CA LEU A 217 -5.32 0.08 -18.90
C LEU A 217 -5.17 -1.13 -19.82
N ASP A 218 -6.26 -1.71 -20.29
CA ASP A 218 -6.30 -2.85 -21.22
C ASP A 218 -5.60 -2.53 -22.56
N GLN A 219 -5.76 -1.32 -23.08
CA GLN A 219 -5.05 -0.87 -24.28
C GLN A 219 -3.52 -0.90 -24.14
N SER A 220 -2.99 -0.70 -22.92
CA SER A 220 -1.55 -0.71 -22.69
C SER A 220 -0.90 -2.10 -22.82
N LEU A 221 -1.71 -3.17 -22.74
CA LEU A 221 -1.25 -4.56 -22.85
C LEU A 221 -1.05 -5.00 -24.31
N GLY A 222 -1.42 -4.15 -25.29
CA GLY A 222 -1.21 -4.44 -26.71
C GLY A 222 -1.86 -5.76 -27.14
N VAL A 223 -1.09 -6.65 -27.77
CA VAL A 223 -1.54 -7.99 -28.23
C VAL A 223 -1.21 -9.12 -27.24
N ASN A 224 -0.82 -8.80 -25.99
CA ASN A 224 -0.47 -9.81 -25.01
C ASN A 224 -1.73 -10.40 -24.32
N ASP A 225 -2.24 -11.50 -24.87
CA ASP A 225 -3.43 -12.18 -24.35
C ASP A 225 -3.25 -12.74 -22.92
N ALA A 226 -2.02 -13.07 -22.52
CA ALA A 226 -1.73 -13.61 -21.20
C ALA A 226 -1.89 -12.54 -20.12
N GLU A 227 -1.26 -11.37 -20.31
CA GLU A 227 -1.42 -10.22 -19.41
C GLU A 227 -2.88 -9.72 -19.39
N ARG A 228 -3.53 -9.62 -20.56
CA ARG A 228 -4.96 -9.24 -20.65
C ARG A 228 -5.84 -10.17 -19.83
N ARG A 229 -5.52 -11.46 -19.77
CA ARG A 229 -6.23 -12.43 -18.95
C ARG A 229 -6.07 -12.14 -17.46
N VAL A 230 -4.86 -11.84 -17.00
CA VAL A 230 -4.60 -11.44 -15.60
C VAL A 230 -5.39 -10.18 -15.25
N LEU A 231 -5.30 -9.12 -16.07
CA LEU A 231 -6.02 -7.86 -15.84
C LEU A 231 -7.53 -8.07 -15.82
N ARG A 232 -8.08 -8.82 -16.79
CA ARG A 232 -9.53 -9.11 -16.86
C ARG A 232 -10.01 -9.89 -15.64
N THR A 233 -9.32 -10.97 -15.27
CA THR A 233 -9.69 -11.76 -14.08
C THR A 233 -9.63 -10.92 -12.80
N TYR A 234 -8.64 -10.03 -12.66
CA TYR A 234 -8.61 -9.13 -11.52
C TYR A 234 -9.72 -8.07 -11.57
N ALA A 235 -10.04 -7.53 -12.75
CA ALA A 235 -11.08 -6.53 -12.90
C ALA A 235 -12.48 -7.03 -12.53
N GLU A 236 -12.77 -8.31 -12.79
CA GLU A 236 -14.01 -8.96 -12.33
C GLU A 236 -14.12 -8.98 -10.79
N ARG A 237 -12.99 -8.96 -10.07
CA ARG A 237 -12.99 -8.85 -8.60
C ARG A 237 -13.49 -7.49 -8.13
N TYR A 238 -13.22 -6.40 -8.85
CA TYR A 238 -13.77 -5.08 -8.51
C TYR A 238 -15.30 -5.08 -8.54
N LEU A 239 -15.89 -5.79 -9.51
CA LEU A 239 -17.35 -5.91 -9.62
C LEU A 239 -17.95 -6.73 -8.46
N ARG A 240 -17.21 -7.70 -7.94
CA ARG A 240 -17.66 -8.62 -6.89
C ARG A 240 -17.43 -8.07 -5.48
N LEU A 241 -16.28 -7.45 -5.23
CA LEU A 241 -15.81 -7.02 -3.90
C LEU A 241 -15.92 -5.51 -3.66
N GLY A 242 -16.16 -4.73 -4.71
CA GLY A 242 -16.19 -3.27 -4.65
C GLY A 242 -14.86 -2.61 -5.02
N PRO A 243 -14.85 -1.27 -5.14
CA PRO A 243 -13.73 -0.51 -5.68
C PRO A 243 -12.62 -0.23 -4.64
N ASP A 244 -12.82 -0.58 -3.37
CA ASP A 244 -11.83 -0.30 -2.31
C ASP A 244 -10.68 -1.32 -2.25
N ILE A 245 -10.73 -2.39 -3.05
CA ILE A 245 -9.60 -3.32 -3.15
C ILE A 245 -8.40 -2.66 -3.89
N PRO A 246 -7.16 -3.15 -3.71
CA PRO A 246 -5.99 -2.59 -4.37
C PRO A 246 -6.10 -2.53 -5.91
N ALA A 247 -5.56 -1.48 -6.52
CA ALA A 247 -5.48 -1.37 -7.97
C ALA A 247 -4.40 -2.32 -8.52
N LEU A 248 -4.72 -3.04 -9.60
CA LEU A 248 -3.75 -3.81 -10.39
C LEU A 248 -3.30 -2.93 -11.56
N ILE A 249 -2.05 -2.50 -11.52
CA ILE A 249 -1.51 -1.43 -12.37
C ILE A 249 -0.64 -2.08 -13.44
N PRO A 250 -1.02 -2.06 -14.72
CA PRO A 250 -0.24 -2.67 -15.78
C PRO A 250 0.92 -1.80 -16.26
N GLN A 251 1.96 -2.46 -16.77
CA GLN A 251 3.02 -1.88 -17.61
C GLN A 251 3.73 -0.70 -16.95
N VAL A 252 4.28 -0.95 -15.75
CA VAL A 252 4.85 0.07 -14.85
C VAL A 252 6.35 0.25 -15.07
N TYR A 253 6.81 1.48 -15.25
CA TYR A 253 8.24 1.77 -15.36
C TYR A 253 8.91 1.74 -13.98
N LEU A 254 9.92 0.88 -13.83
CA LEU A 254 10.79 0.82 -12.65
C LEU A 254 12.04 1.69 -12.84
N HIS A 255 12.67 1.56 -14.00
CA HIS A 255 13.87 2.29 -14.37
C HIS A 255 13.63 3.04 -15.67
N TYR A 256 13.80 4.36 -15.62
CA TYR A 256 13.71 5.21 -16.79
C TYR A 256 15.11 5.62 -17.26
N ASP A 257 15.53 5.06 -18.38
CA ASP A 257 16.71 5.53 -19.12
C ASP A 257 16.28 6.62 -20.12
N PRO A 258 16.75 7.87 -20.01
CA PRO A 258 16.37 8.93 -20.95
C PRO A 258 16.95 8.73 -22.35
N HIS A 259 17.93 7.84 -22.54
CA HIS A 259 18.54 7.60 -23.82
C HIS A 259 17.89 6.43 -24.56
N THR A 260 17.56 6.64 -25.85
CA THR A 260 17.21 5.54 -26.77
C THR A 260 18.45 4.67 -27.04
N ARG A 261 18.26 3.35 -27.19
CA ARG A 261 19.33 2.34 -27.43
C ARG A 261 20.41 2.74 -28.45
N SER A 262 20.08 3.58 -29.43
CA SER A 262 21.02 4.12 -30.43
C SER A 262 22.10 5.07 -29.87
N HIS A 263 21.94 5.55 -28.64
CA HIS A 263 22.84 6.50 -27.98
C HIS A 263 23.72 5.85 -26.90
N HIS A 264 23.59 4.54 -26.67
CA HIS A 264 24.45 3.83 -25.72
C HIS A 264 25.83 3.55 -26.33
N PRO A 265 26.92 3.71 -25.56
CA PRO A 265 28.22 3.15 -25.91
C PRO A 265 28.09 1.65 -26.22
N PRO A 266 28.89 1.09 -27.14
CA PRO A 266 28.81 -0.34 -27.49
C PRO A 266 28.89 -1.29 -26.29
N ASP A 267 29.56 -0.86 -25.22
CA ASP A 267 29.80 -1.62 -23.99
C ASP A 267 28.82 -1.32 -22.84
N ALA A 268 27.89 -0.37 -23.02
CA ALA A 268 26.88 -0.08 -21.99
C ALA A 268 25.71 -1.07 -22.12
N ALA A 269 25.64 -2.02 -21.19
CA ALA A 269 24.51 -2.92 -21.10
C ALA A 269 23.22 -2.11 -20.87
N PRO A 270 22.18 -2.23 -21.72
CA PRO A 270 20.90 -1.57 -21.46
C PRO A 270 20.36 -2.05 -20.12
N LEU A 271 19.67 -1.18 -19.38
CA LEU A 271 18.98 -1.56 -18.13
C LEU A 271 18.07 -2.75 -18.43
N LEU A 272 18.42 -3.91 -17.87
CA LEU A 272 17.89 -5.22 -18.26
C LEU A 272 16.37 -5.34 -17.99
N ARG A 273 15.82 -4.48 -17.12
CA ARG A 273 14.38 -4.38 -16.86
C ARG A 273 13.90 -2.95 -16.65
N GLN A 274 13.28 -2.38 -17.66
CA GLN A 274 12.72 -1.02 -17.59
C GLN A 274 11.27 -0.99 -17.09
N ARG A 275 10.53 -2.10 -17.27
CA ARG A 275 9.09 -2.17 -17.07
C ARG A 275 8.68 -3.48 -16.38
N MET A 276 7.76 -3.39 -15.41
CA MET A 276 7.07 -4.51 -14.76
C MET A 276 5.73 -4.74 -15.45
N ASP A 277 5.30 -6.00 -15.55
CA ASP A 277 4.01 -6.32 -16.16
C ASP A 277 2.84 -5.80 -15.33
N PHE A 278 2.85 -6.07 -14.01
CA PHE A 278 1.86 -5.52 -13.09
C PHE A 278 2.47 -5.14 -11.73
N LEU A 279 1.94 -4.08 -11.15
CA LEU A 279 2.24 -3.62 -9.80
C LEU A 279 0.95 -3.46 -8.99
N MET A 280 1.01 -3.80 -7.71
CA MET A 280 0.01 -3.43 -6.71
C MET A 280 0.71 -2.69 -5.57
N LEU A 281 0.12 -1.59 -5.14
CA LEU A 281 0.60 -0.78 -4.01
C LEU A 281 -0.36 -0.98 -2.83
N LEU A 282 0.05 -1.80 -1.86
CA LEU A 282 -0.75 -2.22 -0.72
C LEU A 282 -0.43 -1.38 0.52
N PRO A 283 -1.23 -1.51 1.60
CA PRO A 283 -0.88 -0.96 2.91
C PRO A 283 0.53 -1.34 3.38
N HIS A 284 1.06 -0.60 4.34
CA HIS A 284 2.34 -0.90 4.99
C HIS A 284 3.53 -0.98 4.01
N ARG A 285 3.49 -0.19 2.92
CA ARG A 285 4.52 -0.14 1.87
C ARG A 285 4.75 -1.45 1.12
N VAL A 286 3.85 -2.41 1.26
CA VAL A 286 3.90 -3.66 0.50
C VAL A 286 3.71 -3.33 -0.98
N ARG A 287 4.69 -3.70 -1.81
CA ARG A 287 4.63 -3.56 -3.26
C ARG A 287 4.71 -4.93 -3.89
N VAL A 288 3.62 -5.35 -4.50
CA VAL A 288 3.52 -6.67 -5.15
C VAL A 288 3.73 -6.50 -6.64
N VAL A 289 4.69 -7.24 -7.19
CA VAL A 289 4.98 -7.32 -8.62
C VAL A 289 4.48 -8.66 -9.13
N ILE A 290 3.69 -8.64 -10.20
CA ILE A 290 3.23 -9.84 -10.90
C ILE A 290 3.80 -9.80 -12.30
N GLU A 291 4.50 -10.87 -12.69
CA GLU A 291 5.16 -11.02 -13.99
C GLU A 291 4.57 -12.21 -14.77
N CYS A 292 4.42 -12.02 -16.08
CA CYS A 292 3.89 -13.00 -17.01
C CYS A 292 5.02 -13.51 -17.91
N ASP A 293 5.75 -14.53 -17.45
CA ASP A 293 6.92 -15.05 -18.14
C ASP A 293 6.54 -16.03 -19.25
N GLY A 294 6.65 -15.59 -20.51
CA GLY A 294 6.62 -16.47 -21.67
C GLY A 294 7.93 -17.22 -21.95
N VAL A 295 7.88 -18.18 -22.87
CA VAL A 295 9.05 -18.99 -23.27
C VAL A 295 10.23 -18.13 -23.75
N GLN A 296 9.94 -16.97 -24.34
CA GLN A 296 10.92 -16.00 -24.84
C GLN A 296 11.90 -15.49 -23.78
N HIS A 297 11.55 -15.55 -22.48
CA HIS A 297 12.39 -15.01 -21.41
C HIS A 297 13.59 -15.90 -21.04
N TYR A 298 13.59 -17.16 -21.46
CA TYR A 298 14.63 -18.13 -21.06
C TYR A 298 15.10 -19.03 -22.20
N VAL A 299 14.78 -18.68 -23.45
CA VAL A 299 15.24 -19.41 -24.65
C VAL A 299 16.09 -18.51 -25.54
N ASP A 300 16.92 -19.12 -26.38
CA ASP A 300 17.64 -18.40 -27.43
C ASP A 300 16.71 -17.80 -28.48
N ASP A 301 17.19 -16.74 -29.13
CA ASP A 301 16.50 -16.13 -30.28
C ASP A 301 16.57 -17.03 -31.52
N GLU A 302 17.57 -17.92 -31.59
CA GLU A 302 17.69 -18.92 -32.65
C GLU A 302 16.60 -19.98 -32.53
N VAL A 303 15.80 -20.08 -33.60
CA VAL A 303 14.81 -21.14 -33.78
C VAL A 303 15.45 -22.24 -34.62
N LEU A 304 15.51 -23.45 -34.09
CA LEU A 304 16.01 -24.61 -34.83
C LEU A 304 15.14 -24.88 -36.07
N PRO A 305 15.68 -25.58 -37.10
CA PRO A 305 14.91 -25.97 -38.29
C PRO A 305 13.64 -26.78 -38.00
N ASN A 306 13.55 -27.41 -36.82
CA ASN A 306 12.39 -28.17 -36.36
C ASN A 306 11.39 -27.33 -35.52
N GLY A 307 11.57 -26.01 -35.46
CA GLY A 307 10.73 -25.07 -34.70
C GLY A 307 10.98 -25.05 -33.19
N ARG A 308 11.92 -25.84 -32.66
CA ARG A 308 12.25 -25.84 -31.23
C ARG A 308 13.27 -24.74 -30.90
N ARG A 309 13.25 -24.26 -29.65
CA ARG A 309 14.24 -23.31 -29.12
C ARG A 309 15.03 -23.98 -28.00
N TYR A 310 16.32 -23.64 -27.87
CA TYR A 310 17.13 -24.08 -26.73
C TYR A 310 16.90 -23.17 -25.53
N ALA A 311 16.88 -23.76 -24.33
CA ALA A 311 16.90 -22.98 -23.10
C ALA A 311 18.26 -22.29 -22.97
N ASN A 312 18.26 -21.00 -22.67
CA ASN A 312 19.45 -20.20 -22.45
C ASN A 312 19.65 -19.98 -20.94
N SER A 313 20.63 -20.69 -20.37
CA SER A 313 20.95 -20.62 -18.95
C SER A 313 21.40 -19.21 -18.50
N ARG A 314 21.97 -18.40 -19.40
CA ARG A 314 22.37 -17.02 -19.09
C ARG A 314 21.14 -16.13 -18.94
N ARG A 315 20.18 -16.18 -19.88
CA ARG A 315 18.90 -15.45 -19.77
C ARG A 315 18.14 -15.83 -18.50
N TYR A 316 18.12 -17.12 -18.16
CA TYR A 316 17.53 -17.57 -16.90
C TYR A 316 18.25 -17.00 -15.67
N ALA A 317 19.58 -17.02 -15.65
CA ALA A 317 20.37 -16.50 -14.54
C ALA A 317 20.20 -14.97 -14.35
N GLU A 318 20.10 -14.22 -15.46
CA GLU A 318 19.79 -12.79 -15.48
C GLU A 318 18.40 -12.51 -14.88
N MET A 319 17.36 -13.19 -15.38
CA MET A 319 16.00 -13.09 -14.83
C MET A 319 15.94 -13.41 -13.33
N ALA A 320 16.65 -14.44 -12.89
CA ALA A 320 16.72 -14.83 -11.49
C ALA A 320 17.50 -13.80 -10.66
N ALA A 321 18.52 -13.14 -11.21
CA ALA A 321 19.24 -12.06 -10.54
C ALA A 321 18.34 -10.86 -10.32
N GLU A 322 17.59 -10.43 -11.33
CA GLU A 322 16.64 -9.32 -11.19
C GLU A 322 15.55 -9.60 -10.16
N ASP A 323 15.06 -10.84 -10.09
CA ASP A 323 14.10 -11.26 -9.07
C ASP A 323 14.66 -11.07 -7.66
N ARG A 324 15.93 -11.44 -7.45
CA ARG A 324 16.62 -11.23 -6.18
C ARG A 324 16.79 -9.75 -5.86
N GLU A 325 17.20 -8.93 -6.83
CA GLU A 325 17.36 -7.48 -6.61
C GLU A 325 16.03 -6.82 -6.20
N LEU A 326 14.92 -7.17 -6.85
CA LEU A 326 13.60 -6.67 -6.47
C LEU A 326 13.20 -7.10 -5.06
N ARG A 327 13.39 -8.38 -4.72
CA ARG A 327 13.10 -8.88 -3.37
C ARG A 327 13.97 -8.23 -2.31
N LEU A 328 15.25 -8.03 -2.58
CA LEU A 328 16.18 -7.33 -1.68
C LEU A 328 15.80 -5.85 -1.52
N ALA A 329 15.21 -5.23 -2.55
CA ALA A 329 14.62 -3.89 -2.47
C ALA A 329 13.26 -3.84 -1.73
N GLY A 330 12.72 -4.98 -1.31
CA GLY A 330 11.49 -5.10 -0.53
C GLY A 330 10.22 -5.39 -1.33
N TYR A 331 10.32 -5.67 -2.63
CA TYR A 331 9.17 -6.07 -3.44
C TYR A 331 8.80 -7.54 -3.20
N GLU A 332 7.51 -7.84 -3.18
CA GLU A 332 7.02 -9.22 -3.30
C GLU A 332 6.85 -9.56 -4.77
N VAL A 333 7.60 -10.53 -5.31
CA VAL A 333 7.53 -10.90 -6.73
C VAL A 333 6.83 -12.25 -6.91
N TYR A 334 5.82 -12.29 -7.77
CA TYR A 334 5.09 -13.48 -8.17
C TYR A 334 5.15 -13.63 -9.69
N ARG A 335 5.55 -14.81 -10.18
CA ARG A 335 5.72 -15.10 -11.61
C ARG A 335 4.73 -16.16 -12.05
N PHE A 336 4.04 -15.91 -13.15
CA PHE A 336 3.21 -16.88 -13.84
C PHE A 336 3.91 -17.28 -15.14
N GLY A 337 4.17 -18.57 -15.30
CA GLY A 337 4.72 -19.08 -16.55
C GLY A 337 3.66 -19.07 -17.64
N GLY A 338 4.07 -19.05 -18.91
CA GLY A 338 3.14 -19.07 -20.04
C GLY A 338 2.11 -20.21 -20.01
N VAL A 339 2.47 -21.38 -19.47
CA VAL A 339 1.56 -22.53 -19.27
C VAL A 339 0.46 -22.21 -18.25
N ASP A 340 0.75 -21.38 -17.25
CA ASP A 340 -0.20 -20.97 -16.21
C ASP A 340 -1.23 -19.98 -16.73
N LEU A 341 -0.97 -19.35 -17.89
CA LEU A 341 -1.78 -18.29 -18.49
C LEU A 341 -2.47 -18.71 -19.79
N VAL A 342 -2.39 -19.99 -20.16
CA VAL A 342 -3.15 -20.56 -21.29
C VAL A 342 -4.64 -20.39 -21.05
N GLU A 343 -5.40 -20.10 -22.10
CA GLU A 343 -6.84 -19.93 -22.01
C GLU A 343 -7.54 -21.18 -21.48
N GLY A 344 -8.34 -21.01 -20.43
CA GLY A 344 -9.22 -22.05 -19.92
C GLY A 344 -9.78 -21.73 -18.54
N LEU A 345 -10.84 -22.44 -18.15
CA LEU A 345 -11.47 -22.31 -16.83
C LEU A 345 -10.52 -22.61 -15.67
N ALA A 346 -9.57 -23.53 -15.87
CA ALA A 346 -8.57 -23.86 -14.86
C ALA A 346 -7.64 -22.66 -14.56
N THR A 347 -7.27 -21.89 -15.59
CA THR A 347 -6.45 -20.69 -15.46
C THR A 347 -7.19 -19.58 -14.73
N THR A 348 -8.47 -19.32 -15.09
CA THR A 348 -9.28 -18.33 -14.37
C THR A 348 -9.37 -18.67 -12.89
N ARG A 349 -9.69 -19.92 -12.53
CA ARG A 349 -9.77 -20.36 -11.13
C ARG A 349 -8.45 -20.21 -10.38
N ARG A 350 -7.33 -20.52 -11.04
CA ARG A 350 -5.99 -20.36 -10.44
C ARG A 350 -5.69 -18.89 -10.13
N LEU A 351 -5.97 -18.00 -11.08
CA LEU A 351 -5.77 -16.56 -10.88
C LEU A 351 -6.69 -16.04 -9.77
N GLU A 352 -7.96 -16.45 -9.73
CA GLU A 352 -8.89 -16.09 -8.66
C GLU A 352 -8.38 -16.55 -7.28
N ASP A 353 -8.01 -17.83 -7.14
CA ASP A 353 -7.45 -18.40 -5.90
C ASP A 353 -6.18 -17.66 -5.46
N PHE A 354 -5.27 -17.37 -6.40
CA PHE A 354 -4.07 -16.60 -6.12
C PHE A 354 -4.42 -15.22 -5.54
N PHE A 355 -5.32 -14.48 -6.17
CA PHE A 355 -5.70 -13.15 -5.70
C PHE A 355 -6.46 -13.17 -4.38
N ASP A 356 -7.28 -14.21 -4.12
CA ASP A 356 -7.92 -14.42 -2.82
C ASP A 356 -6.88 -14.65 -1.72
N ARG A 357 -5.89 -15.52 -1.98
CA ARG A 357 -4.82 -15.81 -1.02
C ARG A 357 -3.89 -14.63 -0.82
N LEU A 358 -3.59 -13.86 -1.87
CA LEU A 358 -2.80 -12.63 -1.78
C LEU A 358 -3.52 -11.58 -0.95
N ALA A 359 -4.83 -11.39 -1.16
CA ALA A 359 -5.63 -10.50 -0.35
C ALA A 359 -5.66 -10.95 1.11
N HIS A 360 -5.88 -12.24 1.38
CA HIS A 360 -5.89 -12.78 2.74
C HIS A 360 -4.55 -12.61 3.46
N ARG A 361 -3.43 -12.79 2.75
CA ARG A 361 -2.08 -12.58 3.30
C ARG A 361 -1.86 -11.15 3.80
N HIS A 362 -2.50 -10.17 3.17
CA HIS A 362 -2.30 -8.75 3.42
C HIS A 362 -3.55 -8.06 4.01
N ALA A 363 -4.51 -8.83 4.53
CA ALA A 363 -5.72 -8.33 5.16
C ALA A 363 -5.52 -7.88 6.63
N ALA A 364 -4.26 -7.74 7.07
CA ALA A 364 -3.87 -7.44 8.44
C ALA A 364 -3.38 -5.99 8.57
#